data_AF-I4WD20-F1
#
_entry.id   AF-I4WD20-F1
#
_cell.length_a   1.000
_cell.length_b   1.000
_cell.length_c   1.000
_cell.angle_alpha   90.00
_cell.angle_beta   90.00
_cell.angle_gamma   90.00
#
_symmetry.space_group_name_H-M   'P 1'
#
loop_
_entity.id
_entity.type
_entity.pdbx_description
1 polymer ?
#
loop_
_entity_poly.entity_id
_entity_poly.type
_entity_poly.pdbx_seq_one_letter_code
_entity_poly.pdbx_strand_id
1 'polypeptide(L)'
;MFFYGLERRIIADSRDDPTARNDWPAIIIELRRLLAIYGEKSGSFNRYVGELLGWIELDGKSSQLYKQPIPDFPKTYDLPPYLRLALGQAAVDHAPLPVHIALAWLRLSPECHLRTAATRCPNEFERLFAQRYHEVLGPGLVLPKNRTKLKFVYQAASAGLRGANVTMSFGDIPDVTALTAPIRKLMEIANQCTDELGSYSRLVGREPGAAETLEGLLLLPVTLWPAATQAKLRALSAQMREGRLSLPLKELLDVLGSANQAVNRDRIRGLARALEEAEIGLEPNVLGGARAPGEKDTIVLFAQPLMDSGVGSRTEYQTAALTLQLASAVAQADGVFDDREVAHLRAEIEGWTHLTLAERRRLHAHLQWLRTSPMNLTKLKKKLEPLPTEARETLAAFMATLAQADGVVSPDEVKFLEKVYKALDVEPRRVFSDIHRAGSGGTPVSPVQTEKQGFHLDAGRIAALQEDTVRVSALLSKIFAEETDSTPAPAAPAPEPELVEGEVNAPLGLDQDHSALLRLLLSRPEWTRAELVDAAADLDLMLDGAMEQINEAAFETFDEPLFEGEDPISVNTQLLEKIEA
;
A
#
# COMPACT_ATOMS: atom_id res chain seq x y z
N MET A 1 25.65 4.03 -45.78
CA MET A 1 24.63 3.26 -45.06
C MET A 1 23.52 2.94 -46.04
N PHE A 2 23.13 1.67 -46.23
CA PHE A 2 22.20 1.23 -47.28
C PHE A 2 20.74 1.13 -46.80
N PHE A 3 20.35 1.90 -45.77
CA PHE A 3 19.02 1.84 -45.15
C PHE A 3 17.88 1.96 -46.17
N TYR A 4 17.98 2.91 -47.11
CA TYR A 4 16.97 3.11 -48.15
C TYR A 4 16.75 1.87 -49.05
N GLY A 5 17.79 1.04 -49.23
CA GLY A 5 17.65 -0.22 -49.97
C GLY A 5 16.87 -1.26 -49.19
N LEU A 6 17.11 -1.36 -47.88
CA LEU A 6 16.35 -2.25 -46.98
C LEU A 6 14.89 -1.80 -46.86
N GLU A 7 14.67 -0.50 -46.68
CA GLU A 7 13.35 0.13 -46.64
C GLU A 7 12.56 -0.16 -47.93
N ARG A 8 13.16 0.03 -49.10
CA ARG A 8 12.53 -0.30 -50.39
C ARG A 8 12.18 -1.78 -50.50
N ARG A 9 13.09 -2.68 -50.09
CA ARG A 9 12.88 -4.14 -50.14
C ARG A 9 11.67 -4.56 -49.31
N ILE A 10 11.46 -3.90 -48.17
CA ILE A 10 10.32 -4.18 -47.29
C ILE A 10 9.04 -3.53 -47.79
N ILE A 11 9.07 -2.27 -48.20
CA ILE A 11 7.84 -1.49 -48.44
C ILE A 11 7.33 -1.60 -49.87
N ALA A 12 8.24 -1.62 -50.86
CA ALA A 12 7.88 -1.69 -52.28
C ALA A 12 7.95 -3.13 -52.79
N ASP A 13 9.11 -3.79 -52.66
CA ASP A 13 9.30 -5.10 -53.30
C ASP A 13 8.41 -6.20 -52.68
N SER A 14 8.15 -6.16 -51.37
CA SER A 14 7.29 -7.16 -50.71
C SER A 14 5.79 -7.06 -51.07
N ARG A 15 5.38 -5.93 -51.66
CA ARG A 15 4.02 -5.71 -52.17
C ARG A 15 3.81 -6.42 -53.51
N ASP A 16 4.85 -6.42 -54.35
CA ASP A 16 4.80 -6.95 -55.71
C ASP A 16 5.33 -8.40 -55.79
N ASP A 17 6.26 -8.79 -54.92
CA ASP A 17 6.90 -10.11 -54.87
C ASP A 17 6.80 -10.74 -53.47
N PRO A 18 5.95 -11.78 -53.28
CA PRO A 18 5.83 -12.49 -52.01
C PRO A 18 7.14 -13.16 -51.54
N THR A 19 8.09 -13.45 -52.44
CA THR A 19 9.37 -14.08 -52.10
C THR A 19 10.32 -13.11 -51.39
N ALA A 20 10.16 -11.80 -51.58
CA ALA A 20 10.93 -10.77 -50.88
C ALA A 20 10.67 -10.78 -49.35
N ARG A 21 9.55 -11.37 -48.90
CA ARG A 21 9.27 -11.59 -47.47
C ARG A 21 10.23 -12.58 -46.80
N ASN A 22 10.87 -13.47 -47.57
CA ASN A 22 11.88 -14.39 -47.03
C ASN A 22 13.13 -13.66 -46.54
N ASP A 23 13.39 -12.46 -47.04
CA ASP A 23 14.54 -11.64 -46.65
C ASP A 23 14.30 -10.92 -45.30
N TRP A 24 13.04 -10.82 -44.85
CA TRP A 24 12.66 -10.02 -43.68
C TRP A 24 13.39 -10.41 -42.38
N PRO A 25 13.55 -11.70 -42.01
CA PRO A 25 14.28 -12.05 -40.79
C PRO A 25 15.73 -11.56 -40.80
N ALA A 26 16.41 -11.65 -41.95
CA ALA A 26 17.77 -11.16 -42.10
C ALA A 26 17.82 -9.62 -42.05
N ILE A 27 16.84 -8.94 -42.66
CA ILE A 27 16.72 -7.48 -42.62
C ILE A 27 16.46 -6.99 -41.18
N ILE A 28 15.58 -7.64 -40.41
CA ILE A 28 15.32 -7.29 -39.00
C ILE A 28 16.61 -7.35 -38.17
N ILE A 29 17.39 -8.44 -38.31
CA ILE A 29 18.67 -8.58 -37.59
C ILE A 29 19.62 -7.44 -37.95
N GLU A 30 19.72 -7.12 -39.24
CA GLU A 30 20.60 -6.05 -39.71
C GLU A 30 20.12 -4.67 -39.24
N LEU A 31 18.81 -4.39 -39.28
CA LEU A 31 18.24 -3.14 -38.79
C LEU A 31 18.50 -2.95 -37.30
N ARG A 32 18.34 -3.99 -36.46
CA ARG A 32 18.67 -3.95 -35.03
C ARG A 32 20.17 -3.73 -34.79
N ARG A 33 21.03 -4.37 -35.58
CA ARG A 33 22.48 -4.16 -35.52
C ARG A 33 22.85 -2.71 -35.87
N LEU A 34 22.26 -2.16 -36.92
CA LEU A 34 22.49 -0.77 -37.33
C LEU A 34 21.96 0.22 -36.28
N LEU A 35 20.80 -0.05 -35.69
CA LEU A 35 20.24 0.75 -34.61
C LEU A 35 21.17 0.78 -33.39
N ALA A 36 21.77 -0.36 -33.01
CA ALA A 36 22.72 -0.42 -31.90
C ALA A 36 24.03 0.36 -32.16
N ILE A 37 24.48 0.46 -33.43
CA ILE A 37 25.73 1.16 -33.78
C ILE A 37 25.53 2.66 -33.97
N TYR A 38 24.38 3.06 -34.53
CA TYR A 38 24.15 4.42 -35.03
C TYR A 38 22.96 5.14 -34.39
N GLY A 39 22.07 4.43 -33.69
CA GLY A 39 20.83 4.99 -33.14
C GLY A 39 21.05 6.09 -32.11
N GLU A 40 22.12 6.02 -31.32
CA GLU A 40 22.48 7.10 -30.38
C GLU A 40 23.06 8.34 -31.07
N LYS A 41 23.63 8.17 -32.28
CA LYS A 41 24.34 9.23 -33.01
C LYS A 41 23.44 10.04 -33.93
N SER A 42 22.26 9.53 -34.27
CA SER A 42 21.31 10.17 -35.18
C SER A 42 19.88 9.84 -34.76
N GLY A 43 19.19 10.84 -34.19
CA GLY A 43 17.79 10.72 -33.78
C GLY A 43 16.85 10.41 -34.94
N SER A 44 17.07 11.04 -36.11
CA SER A 44 16.30 10.77 -37.32
C SER A 44 16.47 9.33 -37.81
N PHE A 45 17.70 8.80 -37.83
CA PHE A 45 17.94 7.40 -38.18
C PHE A 45 17.26 6.43 -37.18
N ASN A 46 17.34 6.74 -35.89
CA ASN A 46 16.69 5.96 -34.83
C ASN A 46 15.18 5.87 -35.06
N ARG A 47 14.53 7.02 -35.32
CA ARG A 47 13.10 7.10 -35.63
C ARG A 47 12.73 6.25 -36.85
N TYR A 48 13.38 6.47 -38.01
CA TYR A 48 13.03 5.76 -39.24
C TYR A 48 13.25 4.24 -39.16
N VAL A 49 14.33 3.79 -38.52
CA VAL A 49 14.56 2.35 -38.30
C VAL A 49 13.56 1.76 -37.33
N GLY A 50 13.23 2.48 -36.25
CA GLY A 50 12.23 2.07 -35.27
C GLY A 50 10.85 1.90 -35.89
N GLU A 51 10.40 2.88 -36.69
CA GLU A 51 9.12 2.82 -37.41
C GLU A 51 9.09 1.65 -38.40
N LEU A 52 10.18 1.43 -39.16
CA LEU A 52 10.27 0.33 -40.12
C LEU A 52 10.27 -1.04 -39.42
N LEU A 53 11.00 -1.19 -38.31
CA LEU A 53 10.98 -2.41 -37.50
C LEU A 53 9.58 -2.66 -36.91
N GLY A 54 8.94 -1.63 -36.36
CA GLY A 54 7.58 -1.72 -35.85
C GLY A 54 6.60 -2.17 -36.94
N TRP A 55 6.73 -1.63 -38.15
CA TRP A 55 5.92 -2.01 -39.31
C TRP A 55 6.05 -3.50 -39.67
N ILE A 56 7.29 -3.99 -39.83
CA ILE A 56 7.55 -5.40 -40.17
C ILE A 56 7.05 -6.32 -39.06
N GLU A 57 7.28 -5.95 -37.80
CA GLU A 57 6.90 -6.75 -36.65
C GLU A 57 5.39 -6.81 -36.43
N LEU A 58 4.62 -5.89 -37.03
CA LEU A 58 3.16 -5.86 -36.99
C LEU A 58 2.54 -6.59 -38.19
N ASP A 59 3.19 -6.58 -39.34
CA ASP A 59 2.71 -7.29 -40.53
C ASP A 59 2.59 -8.79 -40.27
N GLY A 60 1.37 -9.32 -40.41
CA GLY A 60 1.07 -10.74 -40.18
C GLY A 60 0.79 -11.14 -38.72
N LYS A 61 0.90 -10.24 -37.74
CA LYS A 61 0.51 -10.53 -36.35
C LYS A 61 -1.01 -10.33 -36.16
N SER A 62 -1.76 -11.44 -36.27
CA SER A 62 -3.20 -11.49 -35.97
C SER A 62 -3.53 -12.06 -34.58
N SER A 63 -2.53 -12.40 -33.77
CA SER A 63 -2.71 -12.97 -32.43
C SER A 63 -3.06 -11.89 -31.39
N GLN A 64 -3.71 -12.26 -30.30
CA GLN A 64 -4.00 -11.42 -29.12
C GLN A 64 -2.71 -10.89 -28.48
N LEU A 65 -2.21 -9.76 -28.97
CA LEU A 65 -0.92 -9.16 -28.57
C LEU A 65 -0.92 -8.71 -27.12
N TYR A 66 -2.08 -8.34 -26.58
CA TYR A 66 -2.22 -7.98 -25.18
C TYR A 66 -1.87 -9.12 -24.20
N LYS A 67 -1.83 -10.38 -24.66
CA LYS A 67 -1.40 -11.54 -23.86
C LYS A 67 0.10 -11.84 -23.99
N GLN A 68 0.77 -11.24 -24.96
CA GLN A 68 2.19 -11.51 -25.23
C GLN A 68 3.09 -10.58 -24.40
N PRO A 69 4.34 -10.99 -24.13
CA PRO A 69 5.33 -10.09 -23.55
C PRO A 69 5.57 -8.91 -24.50
N ILE A 70 5.81 -7.75 -23.92
CA ILE A 70 6.00 -6.51 -24.66
C ILE A 70 7.49 -6.40 -24.98
N PRO A 71 7.87 -6.19 -26.27
CA PRO A 71 9.24 -5.86 -26.62
C PRO A 71 9.73 -4.59 -25.93
N ASP A 72 11.03 -4.46 -25.74
CA ASP A 72 11.62 -3.22 -25.21
C ASP A 72 11.47 -2.11 -26.26
N PHE A 73 10.64 -1.12 -25.95
CA PHE A 73 10.45 0.07 -26.79
C PHE A 73 11.09 1.30 -26.13
N PRO A 74 11.77 2.17 -26.90
CA PRO A 74 12.17 3.47 -26.39
C PRO A 74 10.95 4.36 -26.14
N LYS A 75 11.05 5.30 -25.20
CA LYS A 75 10.02 6.32 -25.00
C LYS A 75 10.10 7.34 -26.15
N THR A 76 9.02 7.46 -26.90
CA THR A 76 8.85 8.37 -28.04
C THR A 76 7.67 9.33 -27.80
N TYR A 77 7.47 10.29 -28.70
CA TYR A 77 6.33 11.24 -28.62
C TYR A 77 4.98 10.60 -28.99
N ASP A 78 4.99 9.41 -29.59
CA ASP A 78 3.82 8.56 -29.84
C ASP A 78 4.01 7.18 -29.18
N LEU A 79 2.89 6.52 -28.90
CA LEU A 79 2.88 5.16 -28.37
C LEU A 79 3.30 4.16 -29.45
N PRO A 80 4.16 3.17 -29.12
CA PRO A 80 4.58 2.18 -30.09
C PRO A 80 3.38 1.49 -30.76
N PRO A 81 3.38 1.35 -32.10
CA PRO A 81 2.27 0.76 -32.83
C PRO A 81 1.86 -0.65 -32.34
N TYR A 82 2.82 -1.43 -31.82
CA TYR A 82 2.56 -2.70 -31.13
C TYR A 82 1.60 -2.55 -29.94
N LEU A 83 1.85 -1.56 -29.09
CA LEU A 83 1.06 -1.31 -27.89
C LEU A 83 -0.32 -0.74 -28.25
N ARG A 84 -0.40 0.17 -29.23
CA ARG A 84 -1.68 0.71 -29.74
C ARG A 84 -2.58 -0.42 -30.27
N LEU A 85 -2.01 -1.35 -31.05
CA LEU A 85 -2.73 -2.52 -31.53
C LEU A 85 -3.16 -3.47 -30.39
N ALA A 86 -2.29 -3.72 -29.41
CA ALA A 86 -2.61 -4.56 -28.26
C ALA A 86 -3.77 -3.99 -27.42
N LEU A 87 -3.77 -2.67 -27.18
CA LEU A 87 -4.84 -1.96 -26.48
C LEU A 87 -6.16 -2.02 -27.26
N GLY A 88 -6.11 -1.77 -28.57
CA GLY A 88 -7.28 -1.88 -29.44
C GLY A 88 -7.88 -3.29 -29.49
N GLN A 89 -7.03 -4.33 -29.56
CA GLN A 89 -7.47 -5.73 -29.49
C GLN A 89 -8.14 -6.06 -28.15
N ALA A 90 -7.58 -5.59 -27.03
CA ALA A 90 -8.18 -5.77 -25.71
C ALA A 90 -9.54 -5.09 -25.59
N ALA A 91 -9.72 -3.92 -26.21
CA ALA A 91 -11.00 -3.21 -26.27
C ALA A 91 -12.06 -3.97 -27.09
N VAL A 92 -11.68 -4.57 -28.23
CA VAL A 92 -12.59 -5.39 -29.06
C VAL A 92 -12.98 -6.68 -28.35
N ASP A 93 -12.01 -7.36 -27.72
CA ASP A 93 -12.22 -8.61 -27.01
C ASP A 93 -12.97 -8.41 -25.67
N HIS A 94 -13.17 -7.16 -25.24
CA HIS A 94 -13.62 -6.79 -23.90
C HIS A 94 -12.83 -7.51 -22.79
N ALA A 95 -11.55 -7.75 -23.05
CA ALA A 95 -10.66 -8.44 -22.13
C ALA A 95 -10.10 -7.46 -21.10
N PRO A 96 -9.99 -7.86 -19.82
CA PRO A 96 -9.30 -7.04 -18.83
C PRO A 96 -7.82 -6.92 -19.19
N LEU A 97 -7.29 -5.70 -19.14
CA LEU A 97 -5.91 -5.42 -19.51
C LEU A 97 -4.94 -6.09 -18.52
N PRO A 98 -4.00 -6.92 -19.00
CA PRO A 98 -2.96 -7.46 -18.12
C PRO A 98 -2.06 -6.36 -17.56
N VAL A 99 -1.57 -6.55 -16.33
CA VAL A 99 -0.74 -5.57 -15.61
C VAL A 99 0.49 -5.13 -16.40
N HIS A 100 1.15 -6.05 -17.09
CA HIS A 100 2.36 -5.72 -17.85
C HIS A 100 2.06 -4.78 -19.03
N ILE A 101 0.89 -4.90 -19.66
CA ILE A 101 0.43 -3.98 -20.71
C ILE A 101 0.07 -2.62 -20.11
N ALA A 102 -0.63 -2.60 -18.97
CA ALA A 102 -0.98 -1.36 -18.28
C ALA A 102 0.27 -0.58 -17.84
N LEU A 103 1.29 -1.28 -17.32
CA LEU A 103 2.58 -0.70 -16.94
C LEU A 103 3.34 -0.15 -18.14
N ALA A 104 3.41 -0.89 -19.24
CA ALA A 104 4.06 -0.41 -20.45
C ALA A 104 3.33 0.80 -21.04
N TRP A 105 2.00 0.82 -21.00
CA TRP A 105 1.22 1.97 -21.40
C TRP A 105 1.57 3.19 -20.56
N LEU A 106 1.59 3.06 -19.24
CA LEU A 106 1.98 4.16 -18.36
C LEU A 106 3.41 4.66 -18.61
N ARG A 107 4.37 3.76 -18.88
CA ARG A 107 5.79 4.13 -19.11
C ARG A 107 6.02 4.81 -20.45
N LEU A 108 5.40 4.28 -21.49
CA LEU A 108 5.61 4.70 -22.88
C LEU A 108 4.68 5.85 -23.28
N SER A 109 3.59 6.09 -22.53
CA SER A 109 2.73 7.24 -22.74
C SER A 109 3.51 8.55 -22.58
N PRO A 110 3.53 9.43 -23.60
CA PRO A 110 4.19 10.74 -23.54
C PRO A 110 3.60 11.62 -22.45
N GLU A 111 2.29 11.52 -22.25
CA GLU A 111 1.51 12.29 -21.27
C GLU A 111 1.81 11.91 -19.81
N CYS A 112 2.33 10.70 -19.60
CA CYS A 112 2.60 10.18 -18.28
C CYS A 112 4.06 10.46 -17.90
N HIS A 113 4.24 11.22 -16.83
CA HIS A 113 5.54 11.40 -16.20
C HIS A 113 5.59 10.63 -14.87
N LEU A 114 6.47 9.65 -14.79
CA LEU A 114 6.72 8.92 -13.55
C LEU A 114 7.60 9.75 -12.63
N ARG A 115 7.12 10.01 -11.42
CA ARG A 115 7.85 10.72 -10.37
C ARG A 115 9.12 9.93 -9.96
N THR A 116 10.05 10.63 -9.30
CA THR A 116 11.38 10.11 -8.92
C THR A 116 11.37 8.79 -8.15
N ALA A 117 10.33 8.51 -7.35
CA ALA A 117 10.25 7.23 -6.62
C ALA A 117 10.12 6.03 -7.56
N ALA A 118 9.29 6.16 -8.60
CA ALA A 118 9.06 5.11 -9.59
C ALA A 118 10.26 4.91 -10.53
N THR A 119 11.03 5.97 -10.81
CA THR A 119 12.24 5.88 -11.67
C THR A 119 13.46 5.35 -10.92
N ARG A 120 13.63 5.73 -9.64
CA ARG A 120 14.75 5.26 -8.80
C ARG A 120 14.58 3.81 -8.33
N CYS A 121 13.35 3.40 -8.06
CA CYS A 121 13.02 2.06 -7.54
C CYS A 121 12.04 1.36 -8.50
N PRO A 122 12.47 1.01 -9.73
CA PRO A 122 11.57 0.51 -10.76
C PRO A 122 10.99 -0.87 -10.43
N ASN A 123 11.80 -1.75 -9.81
CA ASN A 123 11.37 -3.11 -9.48
C ASN A 123 10.32 -3.12 -8.36
N GLU A 124 10.54 -2.31 -7.33
CA GLU A 124 9.62 -2.15 -6.20
C GLU A 124 8.33 -1.49 -6.67
N PHE A 125 8.43 -0.47 -7.53
CA PHE A 125 7.28 0.19 -8.15
C PHE A 125 6.44 -0.77 -9.00
N GLU A 126 7.06 -1.58 -9.87
CA GLU A 126 6.32 -2.56 -10.69
C GLU A 126 5.52 -3.54 -9.84
N ARG A 127 6.12 -4.05 -8.77
CA ARG A 127 5.47 -4.99 -7.85
C ARG A 127 4.34 -4.33 -7.07
N LEU A 128 4.55 -3.11 -6.58
CA LEU A 128 3.51 -2.37 -5.84
C LEU A 128 2.36 -1.99 -6.77
N PHE A 129 2.67 -1.50 -7.96
CA PHE A 129 1.67 -1.19 -8.98
C PHE A 129 0.85 -2.42 -9.33
N ALA A 130 1.48 -3.58 -9.52
CA ALA A 130 0.76 -4.82 -9.78
C ALA A 130 -0.23 -5.18 -8.66
N GLN A 131 0.13 -4.97 -7.39
CA GLN A 131 -0.77 -5.23 -6.26
C GLN A 131 -1.94 -4.24 -6.23
N ARG A 132 -1.65 -2.94 -6.23
CA ARG A 132 -2.67 -1.87 -6.20
C ARG A 132 -3.60 -1.93 -7.42
N TYR A 133 -3.07 -2.31 -8.58
CA TYR A 133 -3.86 -2.50 -9.78
C TYR A 133 -4.96 -3.56 -9.59
N HIS A 134 -4.62 -4.72 -9.01
CA HIS A 134 -5.61 -5.77 -8.75
C HIS A 134 -6.56 -5.41 -7.60
N GLU A 135 -6.11 -4.64 -6.61
CA GLU A 135 -6.98 -4.18 -5.51
C GLU A 135 -8.03 -3.18 -6.01
N VAL A 136 -7.64 -2.22 -6.86
CA VAL A 136 -8.53 -1.14 -7.34
C VAL A 136 -9.37 -1.57 -8.54
N LEU A 137 -8.78 -2.32 -9.48
CA LEU A 137 -9.40 -2.67 -10.77
C LEU A 137 -9.76 -4.17 -10.87
N GLY A 138 -9.52 -4.96 -9.83
CA GLY A 138 -9.87 -6.38 -9.78
C GLY A 138 -9.13 -7.19 -10.87
N PRO A 139 -9.87 -7.83 -11.81
CA PRO A 139 -9.25 -8.62 -12.88
C PRO A 139 -8.49 -7.77 -13.91
N GLY A 140 -8.73 -6.46 -13.96
CA GLY A 140 -8.02 -5.52 -14.81
C GLY A 140 -8.93 -4.49 -15.49
N LEU A 141 -8.31 -3.48 -16.07
CA LEU A 141 -8.97 -2.37 -16.75
C LEU A 141 -9.60 -2.86 -18.05
N VAL A 142 -10.93 -2.78 -18.16
CA VAL A 142 -11.64 -3.07 -19.41
C VAL A 142 -11.76 -1.76 -20.20
N LEU A 143 -11.25 -1.79 -21.43
CA LEU A 143 -11.22 -0.63 -22.32
C LEU A 143 -12.54 -0.51 -23.09
N PRO A 144 -13.14 0.70 -23.19
CA PRO A 144 -14.31 0.90 -24.00
C PRO A 144 -13.96 0.88 -25.49
N LYS A 145 -14.92 0.52 -26.33
CA LYS A 145 -14.80 0.62 -27.79
C LYS A 145 -15.19 2.03 -28.23
N ASN A 146 -14.22 2.80 -28.73
CA ASN A 146 -14.45 4.14 -29.28
C ASN A 146 -14.66 4.12 -30.81
N ARG A 147 -15.00 5.28 -31.39
CA ARG A 147 -15.34 5.38 -32.82
C ARG A 147 -14.09 5.44 -33.71
N THR A 148 -13.01 6.01 -33.20
CA THR A 148 -11.75 6.17 -33.94
C THR A 148 -11.13 4.81 -34.26
N LYS A 149 -10.93 4.52 -35.56
CA LYS A 149 -10.31 3.27 -36.02
C LYS A 149 -8.78 3.37 -36.06
N LEU A 150 -8.13 2.28 -35.66
CA LEU A 150 -6.68 2.17 -35.70
C LEU A 150 -6.17 2.04 -37.14
N LYS A 151 -5.31 2.97 -37.53
CA LYS A 151 -4.66 3.04 -38.83
C LYS A 151 -3.24 3.57 -38.63
N PHE A 152 -2.25 2.84 -39.13
CA PHE A 152 -0.86 3.29 -39.13
C PHE A 152 -0.48 3.75 -40.53
N VAL A 153 0.18 4.90 -40.61
CA VAL A 153 0.71 5.46 -41.86
C VAL A 153 2.23 5.42 -41.75
N TYR A 154 2.87 4.68 -42.63
CA TYR A 154 4.33 4.58 -42.63
C TYR A 154 4.95 5.75 -43.38
N GLN A 155 5.87 6.48 -42.75
CA GLN A 155 6.63 7.55 -43.37
C GLN A 155 8.01 7.06 -43.79
N ALA A 156 8.20 6.88 -45.10
CA ALA A 156 9.49 6.45 -45.62
C ALA A 156 10.55 7.55 -45.53
N ALA A 157 11.76 7.17 -45.11
CA ALA A 157 12.92 8.05 -45.09
C ALA A 157 13.41 8.37 -46.51
N SER A 158 13.25 7.43 -47.45
CA SER A 158 13.68 7.61 -48.83
C SER A 158 12.72 8.53 -49.61
N ALA A 159 13.29 9.56 -50.24
CA ALA A 159 12.53 10.49 -51.08
C ALA A 159 11.78 9.80 -52.23
N GLY A 160 12.30 8.69 -52.75
CA GLY A 160 11.67 7.90 -53.80
C GLY A 160 10.43 7.11 -53.35
N LEU A 161 10.17 7.00 -52.04
CA LEU A 161 9.00 6.34 -51.47
C LEU A 161 8.04 7.32 -50.79
N ARG A 162 8.32 8.64 -50.75
CA ARG A 162 7.44 9.66 -50.12
C ARG A 162 6.04 9.74 -50.72
N GLY A 163 5.85 9.30 -51.97
CA GLY A 163 4.52 9.23 -52.62
C GLY A 163 3.80 7.89 -52.44
N ALA A 164 4.44 6.91 -51.80
CA ALA A 164 3.81 5.64 -51.48
C ALA A 164 3.00 5.81 -50.19
N ASN A 165 1.69 6.01 -50.31
CA ASN A 165 0.75 6.07 -49.17
C ASN A 165 0.61 4.68 -48.54
N VAL A 166 1.64 4.26 -47.81
CA VAL A 166 1.70 2.93 -47.21
C VAL A 166 0.97 2.97 -45.87
N THR A 167 -0.23 2.38 -45.89
CA THR A 167 -1.15 2.39 -44.76
C THR A 167 -1.48 0.96 -44.34
N MET A 168 -1.54 0.74 -43.04
CA MET A 168 -1.93 -0.53 -42.43
C MET A 168 -3.16 -0.27 -41.57
N SER A 169 -4.27 -0.88 -41.96
CA SER A 169 -5.55 -0.78 -41.27
C SER A 169 -5.90 -2.12 -40.67
N PHE A 170 -6.45 -2.11 -39.45
CA PHE A 170 -6.78 -3.33 -38.72
C PHE A 170 -8.29 -3.56 -38.60
N GLY A 171 -9.05 -3.22 -39.64
CA GLY A 171 -10.50 -3.40 -39.68
C GLY A 171 -11.24 -2.52 -38.66
N ASP A 172 -11.97 -3.14 -37.74
CA ASP A 172 -12.78 -2.45 -36.71
C ASP A 172 -12.07 -2.31 -35.35
N ILE A 173 -10.74 -2.51 -35.32
CA ILE A 173 -9.96 -2.29 -34.11
C ILE A 173 -9.92 -0.79 -33.79
N PRO A 174 -10.36 -0.39 -32.59
CA PRO A 174 -10.37 1.00 -32.17
C PRO A 174 -8.98 1.48 -31.75
N ASP A 175 -8.75 2.78 -31.88
CA ASP A 175 -7.57 3.46 -31.36
C ASP A 175 -7.83 4.08 -29.99
N VAL A 176 -7.39 3.37 -28.95
CA VAL A 176 -7.66 3.71 -27.54
C VAL A 176 -6.84 4.91 -27.07
N THR A 177 -5.83 5.36 -27.83
CA THR A 177 -5.02 6.53 -27.45
C THR A 177 -5.81 7.84 -27.50
N ALA A 178 -6.94 7.87 -28.18
CA ALA A 178 -7.89 8.98 -28.14
C ALA A 178 -8.57 9.14 -26.76
N LEU A 179 -8.54 8.10 -25.91
CA LEU A 179 -9.24 8.10 -24.62
C LEU A 179 -8.31 8.54 -23.48
N THR A 180 -8.64 9.65 -22.82
CA THR A 180 -7.88 10.17 -21.68
C THR A 180 -8.29 9.54 -20.35
N ALA A 181 -9.54 9.09 -20.19
CA ALA A 181 -10.03 8.53 -18.93
C ALA A 181 -9.33 7.24 -18.46
N PRO A 182 -9.05 6.24 -19.33
CA PRO A 182 -8.37 5.02 -18.90
C PRO A 182 -6.94 5.27 -18.41
N ILE A 183 -6.18 6.15 -19.10
CA ILE A 183 -4.81 6.47 -18.72
C ILE A 183 -4.75 7.29 -17.43
N ARG A 184 -5.71 8.20 -17.19
CA ARG A 184 -5.85 8.93 -15.92
C ARG A 184 -6.03 7.98 -14.72
N LYS A 185 -6.87 6.95 -14.84
CA LYS A 185 -7.03 5.92 -13.78
C LYS A 185 -5.72 5.18 -13.50
N LEU A 186 -4.94 4.86 -14.54
CA LEU A 186 -3.62 4.24 -14.35
C LEU A 186 -2.64 5.20 -13.66
N MET A 187 -2.69 6.50 -13.99
CA MET A 187 -1.89 7.52 -13.33
C MET A 187 -2.24 7.71 -11.85
N GLU A 188 -3.52 7.64 -11.48
CA GLU A 188 -3.95 7.70 -10.07
C GLU A 188 -3.33 6.57 -9.24
N ILE A 189 -3.38 5.33 -9.76
CA ILE A 189 -2.75 4.16 -9.12
C ILE A 189 -1.23 4.34 -9.05
N ALA A 190 -0.61 4.85 -10.11
CA ALA A 190 0.82 5.12 -10.14
C ALA A 190 1.27 6.19 -9.14
N ASN A 191 0.47 7.24 -8.97
CA ASN A 191 0.72 8.30 -8.00
C ASN A 191 0.63 7.76 -6.58
N GLN A 192 -0.42 6.97 -6.28
CA GLN A 192 -0.54 6.30 -4.98
C GLN A 192 0.70 5.41 -4.68
N CYS A 193 1.13 4.61 -5.65
CA CYS A 193 2.33 3.77 -5.50
C CYS A 193 3.59 4.61 -5.27
N THR A 194 3.70 5.76 -5.93
CA THR A 194 4.83 6.68 -5.76
C THR A 194 4.83 7.29 -4.35
N ASP A 195 3.67 7.69 -3.85
CA ASP A 195 3.54 8.31 -2.53
C ASP A 195 3.88 7.30 -1.42
N GLU A 196 3.43 6.05 -1.55
CA GLU A 196 3.81 4.95 -0.65
C GLU A 196 5.33 4.66 -0.69
N LEU A 197 5.94 4.66 -1.88
CA LEU A 197 7.39 4.47 -2.04
C LEU A 197 8.23 5.71 -1.73
N GLY A 198 7.61 6.87 -1.47
CA GLY A 198 8.31 8.14 -1.36
C GLY A 198 9.37 8.15 -0.26
N SER A 199 9.05 7.58 0.91
CA SER A 199 10.00 7.48 2.04
C SER A 199 11.16 6.53 1.73
N TYR A 200 10.87 5.38 1.11
CA TYR A 200 11.88 4.41 0.69
C TYR A 200 12.81 4.99 -0.38
N SER A 201 12.24 5.63 -1.41
CA SER A 201 13.03 6.24 -2.48
C SER A 201 13.96 7.35 -1.97
N ARG A 202 13.53 8.16 -0.98
CA ARG A 202 14.38 9.17 -0.35
C ARG A 202 15.57 8.54 0.37
N LEU A 203 15.34 7.44 1.10
CA LEU A 203 16.40 6.68 1.78
C LEU A 203 17.39 6.08 0.78
N VAL A 204 16.90 5.40 -0.26
CA VAL A 204 17.76 4.81 -1.32
C VAL A 204 18.53 5.89 -2.08
N GLY A 205 17.91 7.06 -2.31
CA GLY A 205 18.56 8.19 -2.96
C GLY A 205 19.70 8.79 -2.14
N ARG A 206 19.62 8.71 -0.80
CA ARG A 206 20.68 9.16 0.10
C ARG A 206 21.77 8.09 0.27
N GLU A 207 21.35 6.84 0.48
CA GLU A 207 22.23 5.70 0.78
C GLU A 207 21.73 4.44 0.03
N PRO A 208 22.30 4.13 -1.15
CA PRO A 208 21.88 2.96 -1.93
C PRO A 208 22.03 1.63 -1.18
N GLY A 209 23.05 1.51 -0.33
CA GLY A 209 23.28 0.31 0.50
C GLY A 209 22.24 0.09 1.60
N ALA A 210 21.41 1.08 1.91
CA ALA A 210 20.35 0.96 2.90
C ALA A 210 19.08 0.28 2.33
N ALA A 211 18.98 0.08 1.01
CA ALA A 211 17.85 -0.55 0.34
C ALA A 211 17.51 -1.97 0.86
N GLU A 212 18.54 -2.77 1.13
CA GLU A 212 18.41 -4.15 1.63
C GLU A 212 18.48 -4.27 3.15
N THR A 213 18.63 -3.14 3.85
CA THR A 213 18.67 -3.13 5.32
C THR A 213 17.28 -3.18 5.91
N LEU A 214 17.17 -3.50 7.20
CA LEU A 214 15.90 -3.47 7.93
C LEU A 214 15.20 -2.13 7.79
N GLU A 215 15.97 -1.03 7.85
CA GLU A 215 15.41 0.31 7.75
C GLU A 215 14.74 0.55 6.40
N GLY A 216 15.32 0.06 5.30
CA GLY A 216 14.69 0.08 3.98
C GLY A 216 13.45 -0.81 3.94
N LEU A 217 13.53 -2.04 4.47
CA LEU A 217 12.42 -2.98 4.49
C LEU A 217 11.22 -2.46 5.28
N LEU A 218 11.44 -1.84 6.45
CA LEU A 218 10.37 -1.29 7.28
C LEU A 218 9.62 -0.11 6.64
N LEU A 219 10.17 0.50 5.58
CA LEU A 219 9.51 1.54 4.80
C LEU A 219 8.70 0.97 3.61
N LEU A 220 8.82 -0.33 3.34
CA LEU A 220 8.07 -1.03 2.30
C LEU A 220 6.94 -1.86 2.92
N PRO A 221 5.81 -2.01 2.22
CA PRO A 221 4.80 -3.02 2.55
C PRO A 221 5.43 -4.41 2.66
N VAL A 222 4.97 -5.23 3.59
CA VAL A 222 5.52 -6.58 3.85
C VAL A 222 5.48 -7.46 2.60
N THR A 223 4.48 -7.23 1.74
CA THR A 223 4.31 -7.92 0.46
C THR A 223 5.47 -7.69 -0.52
N LEU A 224 6.24 -6.61 -0.37
CA LEU A 224 7.40 -6.28 -1.21
C LEU A 224 8.73 -6.76 -0.62
N TRP A 225 8.74 -7.27 0.61
CA TRP A 225 9.98 -7.76 1.24
C TRP A 225 10.61 -8.92 0.46
N PRO A 226 11.93 -9.13 0.58
CA PRO A 226 12.60 -10.27 -0.02
C PRO A 226 11.90 -11.60 0.34
N ALA A 227 11.78 -12.50 -0.64
CA ALA A 227 11.08 -13.78 -0.47
C ALA A 227 11.64 -14.61 0.70
N ALA A 228 12.94 -14.53 0.96
CA ALA A 228 13.58 -15.17 2.11
C ALA A 228 13.06 -14.62 3.45
N THR A 229 12.92 -13.30 3.58
CA THR A 229 12.40 -12.65 4.80
C THR A 229 10.91 -12.93 4.98
N GLN A 230 10.14 -12.90 3.90
CA GLN A 230 8.73 -13.31 3.93
C GLN A 230 8.56 -14.77 4.37
N ALA A 231 9.40 -15.68 3.87
CA ALA A 231 9.35 -17.09 4.26
C ALA A 231 9.64 -17.27 5.76
N LYS A 232 10.58 -16.48 6.31
CA LYS A 232 10.86 -16.48 7.75
C LYS A 232 9.70 -15.93 8.58
N LEU A 233 9.05 -14.84 8.14
CA LEU A 233 7.84 -14.33 8.79
C LEU A 233 6.70 -15.36 8.75
N ARG A 234 6.51 -16.05 7.62
CA ARG A 234 5.52 -17.14 7.51
C ARG A 234 5.87 -18.31 8.42
N ALA A 235 7.14 -18.65 8.58
CA ALA A 235 7.59 -19.69 9.50
C ALA A 235 7.32 -19.31 10.96
N LEU A 236 7.57 -18.05 11.35
CA LEU A 236 7.20 -17.52 12.66
C LEU A 236 5.69 -17.59 12.87
N SER A 237 4.90 -17.10 11.91
CA SER A 237 3.42 -17.18 11.97
C SER A 237 2.93 -18.63 12.09
N ALA A 238 3.55 -19.58 11.39
CA ALA A 238 3.21 -21.01 11.49
C ALA A 238 3.52 -21.59 12.88
N GLN A 239 4.66 -21.25 13.48
CA GLN A 239 4.99 -21.63 14.86
C GLN A 239 3.99 -21.07 15.88
N MET A 240 3.37 -19.94 15.55
CA MET A 240 2.41 -19.24 16.41
C MET A 240 0.96 -19.71 16.23
N ARG A 241 0.68 -20.64 15.31
CA ARG A 241 -0.66 -21.27 15.18
C ARG A 241 -1.00 -22.19 16.36
N GLU A 242 0.02 -22.72 17.04
CA GLU A 242 -0.11 -23.61 18.19
C GLU A 242 0.02 -22.88 19.53
N GLY A 243 0.39 -21.59 19.53
CA GLY A 243 0.58 -20.83 20.77
C GLY A 243 1.22 -19.46 20.59
N ARG A 244 1.64 -18.85 21.71
CA ARG A 244 2.34 -17.56 21.76
C ARG A 244 3.84 -17.82 21.88
N LEU A 245 4.64 -17.09 21.11
CA LEU A 245 6.10 -17.24 21.11
C LEU A 245 6.75 -16.13 21.95
N SER A 246 7.60 -16.51 22.90
CA SER A 246 8.35 -15.58 23.76
C SER A 246 9.82 -15.64 23.38
N LEU A 247 10.40 -14.54 22.94
CA LEU A 247 11.80 -14.45 22.52
C LEU A 247 12.37 -13.06 22.82
N PRO A 248 13.69 -12.88 22.97
CA PRO A 248 14.30 -11.56 23.04
C PRO A 248 14.17 -10.82 21.70
N LEU A 249 14.05 -9.49 21.75
CA LEU A 249 13.94 -8.66 20.53
C LEU A 249 15.12 -8.90 19.56
N LYS A 250 16.32 -9.11 20.09
CA LYS A 250 17.52 -9.43 19.30
C LYS A 250 17.34 -10.66 18.41
N GLU A 251 16.75 -11.74 18.92
CA GLU A 251 16.52 -12.95 18.12
C GLU A 251 15.55 -12.68 16.98
N LEU A 252 14.53 -11.83 17.19
CA LEU A 252 13.61 -11.41 16.14
C LEU A 252 14.34 -10.64 15.03
N LEU A 253 15.21 -9.71 15.43
CA LEU A 253 16.03 -8.91 14.52
C LEU A 253 17.02 -9.78 13.75
N ASP A 254 17.63 -10.78 14.40
CA ASP A 254 18.53 -11.75 13.78
C ASP A 254 17.79 -12.59 12.73
N VAL A 255 16.57 -13.05 13.04
CA VAL A 255 15.71 -13.76 12.07
C VAL A 255 15.45 -12.87 10.85
N LEU A 256 15.13 -11.60 11.07
CA LEU A 256 14.88 -10.62 10.00
C LEU A 256 16.17 -10.14 9.28
N GLY A 257 17.35 -10.64 9.65
CA GLY A 257 18.62 -10.37 8.96
C GLY A 257 19.31 -9.07 9.40
N SER A 258 19.00 -8.59 10.61
CA SER A 258 19.36 -7.24 11.10
C SER A 258 20.31 -7.25 12.29
N ALA A 259 21.13 -8.30 12.41
CA ALA A 259 21.89 -8.64 13.61
C ALA A 259 22.87 -7.56 14.13
N ASN A 260 23.22 -6.57 13.30
CA ASN A 260 24.26 -5.58 13.60
C ASN A 260 23.78 -4.11 13.52
N GLN A 261 22.47 -3.85 13.51
CA GLN A 261 21.95 -2.49 13.39
C GLN A 261 21.37 -1.98 14.71
N ALA A 262 21.83 -0.80 15.16
CA ALA A 262 21.27 -0.15 16.34
C ALA A 262 19.78 0.14 16.15
N VAL A 263 18.95 -0.32 17.07
CA VAL A 263 17.50 -0.16 16.95
C VAL A 263 17.02 1.05 17.74
N ASN A 264 16.42 2.02 17.05
CA ASN A 264 15.76 3.18 17.66
C ASN A 264 14.25 2.92 17.85
N ARG A 265 13.60 3.72 18.71
CA ARG A 265 12.15 3.67 19.00
C ARG A 265 11.29 3.65 17.74
N ASP A 266 11.63 4.46 16.73
CA ASP A 266 10.85 4.54 15.49
C ASP A 266 11.01 3.28 14.63
N ARG A 267 12.18 2.63 14.66
CA ARG A 267 12.38 1.33 14.00
C ARG A 267 11.55 0.23 14.67
N ILE A 268 11.44 0.25 16.00
CA ILE A 268 10.60 -0.71 16.74
C ILE A 268 9.12 -0.50 16.40
N ARG A 269 8.68 0.76 16.26
CA ARG A 269 7.33 1.07 15.81
C ARG A 269 7.08 0.63 14.36
N GLY A 270 8.03 0.88 13.45
CA GLY A 270 7.97 0.40 12.08
C GLY A 270 7.87 -1.12 12.02
N LEU A 271 8.68 -1.82 12.83
CA LEU A 271 8.65 -3.27 12.97
C LEU A 271 7.28 -3.76 13.49
N ALA A 272 6.72 -3.10 14.50
CA ALA A 272 5.40 -3.46 15.02
C ALA A 272 4.30 -3.30 13.94
N ARG A 273 4.36 -2.24 13.11
CA ARG A 273 3.42 -2.05 12.00
C ARG A 273 3.58 -3.12 10.92
N ALA A 274 4.81 -3.45 10.55
CA ALA A 274 5.10 -4.51 9.60
C ALA A 274 4.63 -5.88 10.12
N LEU A 275 4.79 -6.15 11.41
CA LEU A 275 4.28 -7.38 12.02
C LEU A 275 2.74 -7.41 12.01
N GLU A 276 2.05 -6.31 12.32
CA GLU A 276 0.57 -6.25 12.22
C GLU A 276 0.09 -6.50 10.79
N GLU A 277 0.78 -5.98 9.76
CA GLU A 277 0.50 -6.27 8.35
C GLU A 277 0.76 -7.74 7.98
N ALA A 278 1.66 -8.42 8.70
CA ALA A 278 1.94 -9.84 8.57
C ALA A 278 1.03 -10.74 9.42
N GLU A 279 -0.05 -10.19 10.00
CA GLU A 279 -0.97 -10.86 10.93
C GLU A 279 -0.30 -11.33 12.25
N ILE A 280 0.73 -10.62 12.68
CA ILE A 280 1.50 -10.89 13.90
C ILE A 280 1.37 -9.72 14.87
N GLY A 281 0.75 -9.97 16.02
CA GLY A 281 0.71 -9.04 17.13
C GLY A 281 2.00 -9.07 17.95
N LEU A 282 2.42 -7.90 18.44
CA LEU A 282 3.61 -7.72 19.28
C LEU A 282 3.21 -7.17 20.67
N GLU A 283 3.65 -7.86 21.72
CA GLU A 283 3.70 -7.34 23.09
C GLU A 283 5.15 -7.18 23.57
N PRO A 284 5.52 -6.04 24.20
CA PRO A 284 4.67 -4.94 24.63
C PRO A 284 4.15 -4.08 23.46
N ASN A 285 2.88 -3.65 23.53
CA ASN A 285 2.21 -2.87 22.49
C ASN A 285 2.79 -1.45 22.29
N VAL A 286 3.84 -1.32 21.48
CA VAL A 286 4.50 -0.03 21.21
C VAL A 286 3.60 0.93 20.42
N LEU A 287 2.66 0.40 19.62
CA LEU A 287 1.69 1.20 18.86
C LEU A 287 0.60 1.78 19.77
N GLY A 288 0.19 1.06 20.80
CA GLY A 288 -0.69 1.51 21.88
C GLY A 288 0.01 2.33 22.97
N GLY A 289 1.23 2.84 22.70
CA GLY A 289 1.94 3.74 23.61
C GLY A 289 2.77 3.07 24.70
N ALA A 290 2.98 1.75 24.66
CA ALA A 290 3.92 1.08 25.55
C ALA A 290 5.37 1.52 25.28
N ARG A 291 6.24 1.34 26.28
CA ARG A 291 7.67 1.61 26.13
C ARG A 291 8.26 0.63 25.13
N ALA A 292 9.07 1.14 24.20
CA ALA A 292 9.78 0.29 23.26
C ALA A 292 10.80 -0.61 24.00
N PRO A 293 10.78 -1.93 23.77
CA PRO A 293 11.72 -2.88 24.39
C PRO A 293 13.16 -2.63 23.89
N GLY A 294 14.14 -2.87 24.76
CA GLY A 294 15.55 -2.96 24.37
C GLY A 294 15.88 -4.29 23.69
N GLU A 295 17.08 -4.41 23.10
CA GLU A 295 17.49 -5.61 22.34
C GLU A 295 17.45 -6.91 23.15
N LYS A 296 17.73 -6.84 24.46
CA LYS A 296 17.72 -8.00 25.37
C LYS A 296 16.37 -8.24 26.04
N ASP A 297 15.43 -7.30 25.88
CA ASP A 297 14.13 -7.42 26.52
C ASP A 297 13.30 -8.48 25.80
N THR A 298 12.53 -9.25 26.58
CA THR A 298 11.63 -10.28 26.05
C THR A 298 10.41 -9.65 25.41
N ILE A 299 10.09 -10.11 24.20
CA ILE A 299 8.87 -9.78 23.47
C ILE A 299 8.02 -11.05 23.31
N VAL A 300 6.71 -10.85 23.22
CA VAL A 300 5.76 -11.93 22.96
C VAL A 300 5.07 -11.68 21.63
N LEU A 301 5.17 -12.65 20.74
CA LEU A 301 4.49 -12.66 19.45
C LEU A 301 3.25 -13.56 19.54
N PHE A 302 2.14 -13.08 18.96
CA PHE A 302 0.90 -13.86 18.85
C PHE A 302 0.22 -13.64 17.49
N ALA A 303 -0.59 -14.60 17.04
CA ALA A 303 -1.33 -14.45 15.79
C ALA A 303 -2.48 -13.44 15.96
N GLN A 304 -2.50 -12.40 15.13
CA GLN A 304 -3.51 -11.34 15.15
C GLN A 304 -3.98 -11.06 13.71
N PRO A 305 -5.21 -11.47 13.33
CA PRO A 305 -5.76 -11.18 12.02
C PRO A 305 -5.78 -9.68 11.70
N LEU A 306 -5.63 -9.29 10.42
CA LEU A 306 -5.65 -7.88 10.00
C LEU A 306 -6.94 -7.13 10.38
N MET A 307 -8.06 -7.84 10.44
CA MET A 307 -9.37 -7.29 10.85
C MET A 307 -9.37 -6.76 12.29
N ASP A 308 -8.41 -7.21 13.09
CA ASP A 308 -8.22 -6.83 14.49
C ASP A 308 -7.14 -5.75 14.65
N SER A 309 -6.82 -4.98 13.60
CA SER A 309 -5.90 -3.84 13.68
C SER A 309 -6.43 -2.75 14.64
N GLY A 310 -5.56 -2.17 15.47
CA GLY A 310 -5.96 -1.16 16.45
C GLY A 310 -6.57 -1.67 17.76
N VAL A 311 -6.53 -2.99 18.02
CA VAL A 311 -6.95 -3.57 19.31
C VAL A 311 -6.14 -2.95 20.47
N GLY A 312 -6.84 -2.24 21.35
CA GLY A 312 -6.28 -1.69 22.59
C GLY A 312 -6.47 -0.19 22.80
N SER A 313 -7.16 0.51 21.89
CA SER A 313 -7.60 1.89 22.08
C SER A 313 -8.84 2.01 22.99
N ARG A 314 -9.65 0.95 23.09
CA ARG A 314 -10.86 0.92 23.91
C ARG A 314 -10.56 1.06 25.40
N THR A 315 -11.37 1.86 26.08
CA THR A 315 -11.27 2.13 27.53
C THR A 315 -11.46 0.86 28.36
N GLU A 316 -12.34 -0.04 27.91
CA GLU A 316 -12.55 -1.33 28.56
C GLU A 316 -11.27 -2.19 28.54
N TYR A 317 -10.58 -2.22 27.39
CA TYR A 317 -9.30 -2.91 27.26
C TYR A 317 -8.21 -2.27 28.11
N GLN A 318 -8.13 -0.95 28.17
CA GLN A 318 -7.12 -0.27 28.99
C GLN A 318 -7.30 -0.57 30.47
N THR A 319 -8.55 -0.58 30.95
CA THR A 319 -8.89 -0.97 32.33
C THR A 319 -8.50 -2.42 32.59
N ALA A 320 -8.86 -3.34 31.69
CA ALA A 320 -8.50 -4.75 31.77
C ALA A 320 -6.97 -4.96 31.79
N ALA A 321 -6.23 -4.26 30.92
CA ALA A 321 -4.77 -4.33 30.86
C ALA A 321 -4.10 -3.76 32.12
N LEU A 322 -4.61 -2.67 32.68
CA LEU A 322 -4.13 -2.11 33.95
C LEU A 322 -4.40 -3.05 35.12
N THR A 323 -5.59 -3.65 35.15
CA THR A 323 -5.98 -4.66 36.14
C THR A 323 -5.02 -5.84 36.08
N LEU A 324 -4.74 -6.35 34.88
CA LEU A 324 -3.79 -7.43 34.67
C LEU A 324 -2.37 -7.06 35.11
N GLN A 325 -1.91 -5.83 34.81
CA GLN A 325 -0.60 -5.34 35.25
C GLN A 325 -0.47 -5.24 36.78
N LEU A 326 -1.53 -4.79 37.46
CA LEU A 326 -1.58 -4.74 38.92
C LEU A 326 -1.59 -6.14 39.51
N ALA A 327 -2.42 -7.03 38.97
CA ALA A 327 -2.52 -8.41 39.42
C ALA A 327 -1.19 -9.16 39.28
N SER A 328 -0.52 -9.04 38.12
CA SER A 328 0.80 -9.64 37.92
C SER A 328 1.89 -8.99 38.79
N ALA A 329 1.74 -7.71 39.17
CA ALA A 329 2.68 -7.09 40.11
C ALA A 329 2.49 -7.62 41.55
N VAL A 330 1.25 -7.90 41.96
CA VAL A 330 0.95 -8.53 43.25
C VAL A 330 1.48 -9.96 43.29
N ALA A 331 1.21 -10.75 42.24
CA ALA A 331 1.70 -12.12 42.09
C ALA A 331 3.23 -12.24 41.88
N GLN A 332 3.96 -11.12 41.84
CA GLN A 332 5.42 -11.09 41.77
C GLN A 332 6.04 -10.52 43.05
N ALA A 333 5.22 -10.18 44.05
CA ALA A 333 5.67 -9.57 45.29
C ALA A 333 6.56 -10.50 46.12
N ASP A 334 6.33 -11.80 46.04
CA ASP A 334 7.09 -12.87 46.69
C ASP A 334 8.30 -13.35 45.83
N GLY A 335 8.41 -12.86 44.59
CA GLY A 335 9.49 -13.15 43.67
C GLY A 335 9.31 -14.38 42.78
N VAL A 336 8.19 -15.11 42.89
CA VAL A 336 7.89 -16.29 42.05
C VAL A 336 6.47 -16.20 41.50
N PHE A 337 6.35 -15.98 40.19
CA PHE A 337 5.04 -16.03 39.53
C PHE A 337 4.74 -17.45 39.07
N ASP A 338 3.94 -18.17 39.85
CA ASP A 338 3.68 -19.60 39.70
C ASP A 338 2.69 -19.90 38.56
N ASP A 339 2.76 -21.12 38.01
CA ASP A 339 1.86 -21.53 36.90
C ASP A 339 0.38 -21.56 37.32
N ARG A 340 0.08 -21.68 38.62
CA ARG A 340 -1.29 -21.65 39.16
C ARG A 340 -1.90 -20.25 39.09
N GLU A 341 -1.13 -19.24 39.48
CA GLU A 341 -1.55 -17.82 39.42
C GLU A 341 -1.75 -17.38 37.97
N VAL A 342 -0.86 -17.82 37.07
CA VAL A 342 -1.02 -17.59 35.62
C VAL A 342 -2.28 -18.25 35.08
N ALA A 343 -2.57 -19.50 35.48
CA ALA A 343 -3.78 -20.20 35.04
C ALA A 343 -5.06 -19.52 35.55
N HIS A 344 -5.03 -19.02 36.78
CA HIS A 344 -6.15 -18.27 37.36
C HIS A 344 -6.40 -16.95 36.61
N LEU A 345 -5.36 -16.15 36.37
CA LEU A 345 -5.47 -14.91 35.58
C LEU A 345 -5.93 -15.16 34.14
N ARG A 346 -5.56 -16.30 33.54
CA ARG A 346 -6.10 -16.69 32.22
C ARG A 346 -7.59 -16.99 32.26
N ALA A 347 -8.08 -17.66 33.31
CA ALA A 347 -9.50 -17.95 33.48
C ALA A 347 -10.31 -16.65 33.66
N GLU A 348 -9.77 -15.68 34.40
CA GLU A 348 -10.38 -14.36 34.57
C GLU A 348 -10.47 -13.59 33.24
N ILE A 349 -9.41 -13.61 32.42
CA ILE A 349 -9.42 -12.99 31.09
C ILE A 349 -10.53 -13.60 30.20
N GLU A 350 -10.77 -14.92 30.31
CA GLU A 350 -11.88 -15.57 29.59
C GLU A 350 -13.26 -15.22 30.15
N GLY A 351 -13.35 -14.89 31.44
CA GLY A 351 -14.57 -14.42 32.10
C GLY A 351 -15.00 -13.01 31.70
N TRP A 352 -14.11 -12.21 31.10
CA TRP A 352 -14.39 -10.85 30.66
C TRP A 352 -15.21 -10.81 29.37
N THR A 353 -16.53 -10.99 29.50
CA THR A 353 -17.50 -11.02 28.39
C THR A 353 -17.65 -9.69 27.64
N HIS A 354 -17.23 -8.58 28.27
CA HIS A 354 -17.24 -7.24 27.67
C HIS A 354 -16.09 -7.02 26.67
N LEU A 355 -15.15 -7.96 26.57
CA LEU A 355 -13.99 -7.90 25.67
C LEU A 355 -14.18 -8.79 24.44
N THR A 356 -13.72 -8.29 23.30
CA THR A 356 -13.66 -9.04 22.04
C THR A 356 -12.66 -10.20 22.14
N LEU A 357 -12.80 -11.18 21.25
CA LEU A 357 -11.86 -12.31 21.19
C LEU A 357 -10.43 -11.84 20.89
N ALA A 358 -10.28 -10.80 20.07
CA ALA A 358 -8.99 -10.21 19.73
C ALA A 358 -8.33 -9.52 20.93
N GLU A 359 -9.11 -8.74 21.70
CA GLU A 359 -8.66 -8.11 22.95
C GLU A 359 -8.21 -9.16 23.97
N ARG A 360 -8.98 -10.25 24.14
CA ARG A 360 -8.61 -11.36 25.03
C ARG A 360 -7.32 -12.05 24.59
N ARG A 361 -7.15 -12.34 23.30
CA ARG A 361 -5.91 -12.93 22.76
C ARG A 361 -4.70 -12.04 23.06
N ARG A 362 -4.85 -10.73 22.88
CA ARG A 362 -3.82 -9.75 23.19
C ARG A 362 -3.49 -9.70 24.69
N LEU A 363 -4.50 -9.73 25.56
CA LEU A 363 -4.31 -9.80 27.02
C LEU A 363 -3.60 -11.09 27.46
N HIS A 364 -3.90 -12.23 26.84
CA HIS A 364 -3.18 -13.48 27.08
C HIS A 364 -1.69 -13.38 26.70
N ALA A 365 -1.37 -12.68 25.61
CA ALA A 365 0.01 -12.38 25.24
C ALA A 365 0.68 -11.41 26.22
N HIS A 366 -0.06 -10.40 26.67
CA HIS A 366 0.41 -9.44 27.67
C HIS A 366 0.71 -10.11 29.02
N LEU A 367 -0.13 -11.06 29.47
CA LEU A 367 0.12 -11.86 30.68
C LEU A 367 1.41 -12.68 30.58
N GLN A 368 1.66 -13.29 29.42
CA GLN A 368 2.89 -14.05 29.18
C GLN A 368 4.12 -13.14 29.18
N TRP A 369 4.00 -11.92 28.64
CA TRP A 369 5.05 -10.92 28.72
C TRP A 369 5.32 -10.48 30.17
N LEU A 370 4.27 -10.19 30.94
CA LEU A 370 4.36 -9.80 32.36
C LEU A 370 5.06 -10.85 33.22
N ARG A 371 4.96 -12.14 32.88
CA ARG A 371 5.70 -13.21 33.58
C ARG A 371 7.21 -13.09 33.46
N THR A 372 7.70 -12.59 32.35
CA THR A 372 9.15 -12.47 32.09
C THR A 372 9.70 -11.08 32.43
N SER A 373 8.83 -10.06 32.41
CA SER A 373 9.20 -8.66 32.63
C SER A 373 8.48 -8.10 33.86
N PRO A 374 9.14 -8.09 35.04
CA PRO A 374 8.49 -7.67 36.27
C PRO A 374 8.16 -6.18 36.27
N MET A 375 6.93 -5.85 36.68
CA MET A 375 6.42 -4.49 36.68
C MET A 375 6.73 -3.79 38.01
N ASN A 376 7.25 -2.56 37.94
CA ASN A 376 7.50 -1.74 39.11
C ASN A 376 6.30 -0.83 39.40
N LEU A 377 5.74 -0.90 40.62
CA LEU A 377 4.61 -0.09 41.10
C LEU A 377 4.78 1.41 40.87
N THR A 378 6.00 1.94 40.95
CA THR A 378 6.29 3.36 40.74
C THR A 378 5.95 3.83 39.32
N LYS A 379 5.99 2.92 38.32
CA LYS A 379 5.60 3.20 36.93
C LYS A 379 4.08 3.12 36.73
N LEU A 380 3.41 2.23 37.46
CA LEU A 380 1.96 2.05 37.40
C LEU A 380 1.22 3.21 38.08
N LYS A 381 1.77 3.78 39.15
CA LYS A 381 1.17 4.91 39.87
C LYS A 381 0.80 6.09 38.98
N LYS A 382 1.65 6.46 38.01
CA LYS A 382 1.39 7.54 37.04
C LYS A 382 0.20 7.26 36.11
N LYS A 383 -0.13 5.99 35.87
CA LYS A 383 -1.31 5.59 35.07
C LYS A 383 -2.57 5.43 35.92
N LEU A 384 -2.43 5.37 37.25
CA LEU A 384 -3.53 5.19 38.20
C LEU A 384 -4.00 6.50 38.83
N GLU A 385 -3.16 7.53 38.86
CA GLU A 385 -3.50 8.90 39.33
C GLU A 385 -4.70 9.56 38.62
N PRO A 386 -4.93 9.41 37.30
CA PRO A 386 -6.08 10.03 36.63
C PRO A 386 -7.42 9.27 36.84
N LEU A 387 -7.43 8.13 37.55
CA LEU A 387 -8.65 7.33 37.72
C LEU A 387 -9.59 7.93 38.80
N PRO A 388 -10.92 7.89 38.61
CA PRO A 388 -11.87 8.27 39.65
C PRO A 388 -11.79 7.34 40.86
N THR A 389 -12.14 7.86 42.04
CA THR A 389 -12.00 7.14 43.32
C THR A 389 -12.79 5.83 43.35
N GLU A 390 -13.97 5.77 42.74
CA GLU A 390 -14.78 4.54 42.63
C GLU A 390 -14.11 3.43 41.80
N ALA A 391 -13.42 3.80 40.70
CA ALA A 391 -12.65 2.84 39.89
C ALA A 391 -11.43 2.31 40.65
N ARG A 392 -10.82 3.15 41.51
CA ARG A 392 -9.69 2.75 42.36
C ARG A 392 -10.12 1.81 43.49
N GLU A 393 -11.29 2.02 44.07
CA GLU A 393 -11.86 1.11 45.09
C GLU A 393 -12.28 -0.25 44.50
N THR A 394 -12.88 -0.27 43.30
CA THR A 394 -13.24 -1.53 42.62
C THR A 394 -12.02 -2.33 42.18
N LEU A 395 -10.98 -1.67 41.65
CA LEU A 395 -9.68 -2.29 41.37
C LEU A 395 -9.04 -2.87 42.64
N ALA A 396 -9.09 -2.13 43.76
CA ALA A 396 -8.55 -2.58 45.03
C ALA A 396 -9.29 -3.85 45.55
N ALA A 397 -10.62 -3.85 45.49
CA ALA A 397 -11.43 -5.02 45.84
C ALA A 397 -11.13 -6.23 44.94
N PHE A 398 -10.92 -6.01 43.63
CA PHE A 398 -10.54 -7.05 42.69
C PHE A 398 -9.15 -7.64 42.99
N MET A 399 -8.18 -6.80 43.36
CA MET A 399 -6.85 -7.28 43.80
C MET A 399 -6.94 -8.13 45.07
N ALA A 400 -7.81 -7.76 46.02
CA ALA A 400 -8.02 -8.54 47.23
C ALA A 400 -8.68 -9.90 46.97
N THR A 401 -9.61 -9.99 46.00
CA THR A 401 -10.17 -11.28 45.55
C THR A 401 -9.13 -12.16 44.86
N LEU A 402 -8.25 -11.56 44.06
CA LEU A 402 -7.18 -12.27 43.36
C LEU A 402 -6.17 -12.89 44.32
N ALA A 403 -5.67 -12.12 45.29
CA ALA A 403 -4.71 -12.63 46.28
C ALA A 403 -5.28 -13.77 47.14
N GLN A 404 -6.60 -13.81 47.31
CA GLN A 404 -7.27 -14.81 48.12
C GLN A 404 -7.61 -16.10 47.35
N ALA A 405 -7.58 -16.06 46.01
CA ALA A 405 -7.95 -17.19 45.14
C ALA A 405 -7.01 -18.39 45.26
N ASP A 406 -5.73 -18.17 45.56
CA ASP A 406 -4.75 -19.23 45.81
C ASP A 406 -4.89 -19.88 47.20
N GLY A 407 -5.77 -19.35 48.05
CA GLY A 407 -6.12 -19.92 49.37
C GLY A 407 -5.08 -19.70 50.47
N VAL A 408 -3.87 -19.23 50.14
CA VAL A 408 -2.80 -18.89 51.10
C VAL A 408 -2.24 -17.51 50.73
N VAL A 409 -2.68 -16.47 51.45
CA VAL A 409 -2.14 -15.12 51.26
C VAL A 409 -0.81 -15.00 52.03
N SER A 410 0.28 -14.74 51.34
CA SER A 410 1.59 -14.58 51.99
C SER A 410 1.69 -13.22 52.71
N PRO A 411 2.47 -13.10 53.80
CA PRO A 411 2.64 -11.82 54.50
C PRO A 411 3.33 -10.75 53.64
N ASP A 412 4.06 -11.14 52.59
CA ASP A 412 4.69 -10.20 51.66
C ASP A 412 3.72 -9.73 50.56
N GLU A 413 2.77 -10.56 50.11
CA GLU A 413 1.62 -10.12 49.31
C GLU A 413 0.76 -9.10 50.05
N VAL A 414 0.44 -9.31 51.33
CA VAL A 414 -0.37 -8.36 52.12
C VAL A 414 0.33 -7.00 52.22
N LYS A 415 1.65 -6.99 52.49
CA LYS A 415 2.44 -5.73 52.49
C LYS A 415 2.47 -5.07 51.11
N PHE A 416 2.44 -5.86 50.04
CA PHE A 416 2.39 -5.32 48.69
C PHE A 416 1.01 -4.78 48.33
N LEU A 417 -0.07 -5.45 48.73
CA LEU A 417 -1.44 -4.95 48.64
C LEU A 417 -1.63 -3.66 49.44
N GLU A 418 -1.05 -3.54 50.63
CA GLU A 418 -1.04 -2.27 51.39
C GLU A 418 -0.33 -1.15 50.61
N LYS A 419 0.77 -1.45 49.92
CA LYS A 419 1.46 -0.49 49.04
C LYS A 419 0.61 -0.13 47.82
N VAL A 420 -0.11 -1.09 47.24
CA VAL A 420 -1.02 -0.87 46.10
C VAL A 420 -2.22 -0.01 46.54
N TYR A 421 -2.86 -0.30 47.67
CA TYR A 421 -3.94 0.52 48.25
C TYR A 421 -3.47 1.95 48.53
N LYS A 422 -2.27 2.11 49.09
CA LYS A 422 -1.65 3.44 49.28
C LYS A 422 -1.34 4.14 47.96
N ALA A 423 -0.99 3.41 46.90
CA ALA A 423 -0.77 3.98 45.57
C ALA A 423 -2.09 4.36 44.86
N LEU A 424 -3.19 3.69 45.21
CA LEU A 424 -4.55 3.96 44.73
C LEU A 424 -5.30 5.02 45.57
N ASP A 425 -4.67 5.57 46.61
CA ASP A 425 -5.29 6.52 47.56
C ASP A 425 -6.51 5.94 48.31
N VAL A 426 -6.51 4.62 48.50
CA VAL A 426 -7.52 3.89 49.29
C VAL A 426 -6.96 3.60 50.67
N GLU A 427 -7.79 3.67 51.71
CA GLU A 427 -7.35 3.49 53.09
C GLU A 427 -6.72 2.09 53.31
N PRO A 428 -5.42 2.00 53.72
CA PRO A 428 -4.70 0.72 53.80
C PRO A 428 -5.32 -0.31 54.77
N ARG A 429 -6.13 0.16 55.73
CA ARG A 429 -6.84 -0.71 56.68
C ARG A 429 -7.94 -1.55 56.01
N ARG A 430 -8.44 -1.13 54.84
CA ARG A 430 -9.45 -1.88 54.08
C ARG A 430 -8.91 -3.16 53.44
N VAL A 431 -7.59 -3.28 53.27
CA VAL A 431 -6.94 -4.50 52.74
C VAL A 431 -7.36 -5.73 53.53
N PHE A 432 -7.32 -5.67 54.86
CA PHE A 432 -7.72 -6.79 55.72
C PHE A 432 -9.21 -7.10 55.62
N SER A 433 -10.08 -6.08 55.56
CA SER A 433 -11.53 -6.31 55.41
C SER A 433 -11.88 -6.89 54.03
N ASP A 434 -11.17 -6.48 52.98
CA ASP A 434 -11.42 -6.95 51.62
C ASP A 434 -10.88 -8.36 51.40
N ILE A 435 -9.69 -8.69 51.93
CA ILE A 435 -9.16 -10.06 51.92
C ILE A 435 -10.08 -10.99 52.72
N HIS A 436 -10.53 -10.57 53.91
CA HIS A 436 -11.48 -11.37 54.68
C HIS A 436 -12.82 -11.51 53.96
N ARG A 437 -13.35 -10.46 53.33
CA ARG A 437 -14.60 -10.51 52.56
C ARG A 437 -14.47 -11.42 51.34
N ALA A 438 -13.33 -11.41 50.66
CA ALA A 438 -13.01 -12.31 49.56
C ALA A 438 -12.87 -13.78 50.00
N GLY A 439 -12.23 -14.03 51.15
CA GLY A 439 -11.96 -15.37 51.66
C GLY A 439 -13.15 -16.01 52.38
N SER A 440 -14.09 -15.20 52.87
CA SER A 440 -15.23 -15.67 53.67
C SER A 440 -16.42 -16.14 52.84
N GLY A 441 -16.45 -15.95 51.52
CA GLY A 441 -17.53 -16.42 50.65
C GLY A 441 -18.93 -16.30 51.27
N GLY A 442 -19.28 -15.16 51.88
CA GLY A 442 -20.49 -15.07 52.68
C GLY A 442 -20.46 -13.98 53.75
N THR A 443 -21.60 -13.32 53.90
CA THR A 443 -21.98 -12.39 54.98
C THR A 443 -21.54 -12.83 56.39
N PRO A 444 -21.40 -11.88 57.35
CA PRO A 444 -20.99 -12.19 58.71
C PRO A 444 -21.94 -13.20 59.36
N VAL A 445 -21.38 -14.33 59.79
CA VAL A 445 -22.11 -15.44 60.42
C VAL A 445 -22.50 -15.03 61.83
N SER A 446 -23.80 -14.82 62.06
CA SER A 446 -24.39 -15.06 63.39
C SER A 446 -24.68 -16.57 63.52
N PRO A 447 -24.53 -17.18 64.71
CA PRO A 447 -24.44 -18.62 64.84
C PRO A 447 -25.83 -19.25 64.90
N VAL A 448 -26.29 -19.92 63.83
CA VAL A 448 -27.31 -20.98 63.97
C VAL A 448 -27.07 -22.10 62.94
N GLN A 449 -26.69 -23.25 63.50
CA GLN A 449 -26.94 -24.64 63.11
C GLN A 449 -26.97 -25.06 61.62
N THR A 450 -26.07 -26.02 61.35
CA THR A 450 -26.00 -26.95 60.22
C THR A 450 -27.33 -27.52 59.76
N GLU A 451 -27.61 -27.42 58.46
CA GLU A 451 -28.23 -28.49 57.67
C GLU A 451 -27.70 -28.45 56.22
N LYS A 452 -27.39 -29.64 55.68
CA LYS A 452 -26.78 -29.86 54.36
C LYS A 452 -27.82 -29.72 53.25
N GLN A 453 -27.66 -28.79 52.32
CA GLN A 453 -28.22 -28.88 50.97
C GLN A 453 -27.25 -28.32 49.92
N GLY A 454 -27.29 -28.95 48.74
CA GLY A 454 -26.25 -28.91 47.71
C GLY A 454 -26.00 -27.56 47.06
N PHE A 455 -24.81 -27.45 46.49
CA PHE A 455 -24.28 -26.31 45.76
C PHE A 455 -25.20 -25.98 44.56
N HIS A 456 -25.92 -24.86 44.63
CA HIS A 456 -26.69 -24.29 43.52
C HIS A 456 -26.11 -22.91 43.22
N LEU A 457 -25.62 -22.72 41.98
CA LEU A 457 -25.17 -21.42 41.50
C LEU A 457 -26.39 -20.49 41.36
N ASP A 458 -26.36 -19.39 42.11
CA ASP A 458 -27.45 -18.43 42.21
C ASP A 458 -27.37 -17.43 41.05
N ALA A 459 -28.19 -17.65 40.01
CA ALA A 459 -28.18 -16.88 38.76
C ALA A 459 -28.44 -15.37 38.97
N GLY A 460 -29.10 -14.99 40.07
CA GLY A 460 -29.29 -13.59 40.44
C GLY A 460 -28.00 -12.88 40.84
N ARG A 461 -27.02 -13.59 41.41
CA ARG A 461 -25.71 -13.02 41.78
C ARG A 461 -24.81 -12.80 40.57
N ILE A 462 -24.87 -13.67 39.57
CA ILE A 462 -24.12 -13.51 38.32
C ILE A 462 -24.67 -12.31 37.53
N ALA A 463 -26.01 -12.15 37.52
CA ALA A 463 -26.66 -11.00 36.89
C ALA A 463 -26.30 -9.67 37.59
N ALA A 464 -26.23 -9.64 38.93
CA ALA A 464 -25.86 -8.44 39.68
C ALA A 464 -24.39 -8.03 39.46
N LEU A 465 -23.46 -8.99 39.44
CA LEU A 465 -22.05 -8.72 39.12
C LEU A 465 -21.85 -8.29 37.67
N GLN A 466 -22.66 -8.81 36.74
CA GLN A 466 -22.64 -8.37 35.34
C GLN A 466 -23.24 -6.97 35.17
N GLU A 467 -24.33 -6.63 35.86
CA GLU A 467 -24.89 -5.27 35.87
C GLU A 467 -23.90 -4.27 36.44
N ASP A 468 -23.20 -4.61 37.53
CA ASP A 468 -22.17 -3.75 38.11
C ASP A 468 -20.98 -3.56 37.14
N THR A 469 -20.59 -4.60 36.40
CA THR A 469 -19.53 -4.50 35.37
C THR A 469 -19.96 -3.62 34.19
N VAL A 470 -21.22 -3.74 33.74
CA VAL A 470 -21.77 -2.88 32.68
C VAL A 470 -21.93 -1.43 33.15
N ARG A 471 -22.29 -1.21 34.41
CA ARG A 471 -22.46 0.12 35.00
C ARG A 471 -21.13 0.84 35.19
N VAL A 472 -20.08 0.12 35.58
CA VAL A 472 -18.70 0.62 35.64
C VAL A 472 -18.19 0.98 34.24
N SER A 473 -18.48 0.15 33.23
CA SER A 473 -18.14 0.44 31.83
C SER A 473 -18.84 1.71 31.34
N ALA A 474 -20.15 1.88 31.61
CA ALA A 474 -20.94 3.02 31.14
C ALA A 474 -20.58 4.35 31.83
N LEU A 475 -20.19 4.32 33.11
CA LEU A 475 -19.71 5.50 33.83
C LEU A 475 -18.33 5.94 33.34
N LEU A 476 -17.45 4.99 33.01
CA LEU A 476 -16.15 5.29 32.41
C LEU A 476 -16.30 5.83 30.97
N SER A 477 -17.23 5.30 30.16
CA SER A 477 -17.49 5.79 28.79
C SER A 477 -17.94 7.27 28.74
N LYS A 478 -18.70 7.74 29.74
CA LYS A 478 -19.13 9.15 29.79
C LYS A 478 -18.01 10.11 30.16
N ILE A 479 -17.05 9.69 30.97
CA ILE A 479 -15.95 10.53 31.44
C ILE A 479 -14.88 10.71 30.34
N PHE A 480 -14.66 9.70 29.50
CA PHE A 480 -13.74 9.80 28.36
C PHE A 480 -14.36 10.45 27.11
N ALA A 481 -15.67 10.72 27.09
CA ALA A 481 -16.35 11.41 25.99
C ALA A 481 -16.36 12.95 26.13
N GLU A 482 -16.11 13.48 27.34
CA GLU A 482 -16.10 14.94 27.60
C GLU A 482 -14.73 15.61 27.38
N GLU A 483 -13.69 14.85 27.00
CA GLU A 483 -12.39 15.40 26.56
C GLU A 483 -12.15 15.26 25.04
N THR A 484 -13.20 15.52 24.24
CA THR A 484 -13.02 15.88 22.84
C THR A 484 -13.44 17.31 22.62
N ASP A 485 -12.59 18.24 23.07
CA ASP A 485 -12.42 19.49 22.34
C ASP A 485 -11.01 20.06 22.48
N SER A 486 -10.48 20.47 21.32
CA SER A 486 -9.30 21.34 21.14
C SER A 486 -7.89 20.72 21.29
N THR A 487 -7.55 19.72 20.48
CA THR A 487 -6.16 19.64 19.97
C THR A 487 -6.04 20.51 18.71
N PRO A 488 -5.13 21.49 18.68
CA PRO A 488 -4.83 22.25 17.46
C PRO A 488 -4.35 21.29 16.37
N ALA A 489 -4.80 21.54 15.15
CA ALA A 489 -4.30 20.85 13.96
C ALA A 489 -2.76 20.80 13.96
N PRO A 490 -2.15 19.68 13.52
CA PRO A 490 -0.71 19.64 13.31
C PRO A 490 -0.36 20.72 12.28
N ALA A 491 0.58 21.59 12.64
CA ALA A 491 1.15 22.57 11.74
C ALA A 491 1.60 21.87 10.45
N ALA A 492 1.08 22.34 9.32
CA ALA A 492 1.56 21.98 8.00
C ALA A 492 3.09 22.18 7.96
N PRO A 493 3.85 21.26 7.34
CA PRO A 493 5.24 21.55 7.01
C PRO A 493 5.26 22.80 6.13
N ALA A 494 6.19 23.71 6.44
CA ALA A 494 6.38 24.95 5.71
C ALA A 494 6.49 24.69 4.19
N PRO A 495 5.90 25.56 3.35
CA PRO A 495 6.07 25.47 1.91
C PRO A 495 7.56 25.69 1.59
N GLU A 496 8.24 24.63 1.16
CA GLU A 496 9.40 24.78 0.29
C GLU A 496 8.93 25.50 -0.99
N PRO A 497 9.77 26.35 -1.59
CA PRO A 497 9.35 27.26 -2.64
C PRO A 497 8.65 26.49 -3.74
N GLU A 498 7.46 26.97 -4.13
CA GLU A 498 6.78 26.60 -5.36
C GLU A 498 7.78 26.75 -6.51
N LEU A 499 8.47 25.66 -6.86
CA LEU A 499 8.85 25.41 -8.22
C LEU A 499 7.55 25.07 -8.93
N VAL A 500 6.82 26.11 -9.31
CA VAL A 500 5.74 26.15 -10.31
C VAL A 500 5.32 24.76 -10.78
N GLU A 501 4.46 24.09 -10.00
CA GLU A 501 3.67 22.98 -10.51
C GLU A 501 2.62 23.62 -11.42
N GLY A 502 2.81 23.55 -12.74
CA GLY A 502 1.86 24.19 -13.65
C GLY A 502 2.28 24.43 -15.09
N GLU A 503 3.40 23.91 -15.56
CA GLU A 503 3.52 23.59 -16.99
C GLU A 503 3.61 22.08 -17.10
N VAL A 504 2.44 21.44 -17.12
CA VAL A 504 2.27 20.31 -18.05
C VAL A 504 2.91 20.83 -19.34
N ASN A 505 3.95 20.18 -19.86
CA ASN A 505 4.41 20.44 -21.23
C ASN A 505 3.28 19.97 -22.17
N ALA A 506 2.16 20.69 -22.12
CA ALA A 506 1.18 20.74 -23.15
C ALA A 506 1.94 21.34 -24.34
N PRO A 507 2.13 20.59 -25.44
CA PRO A 507 2.60 21.22 -26.65
C PRO A 507 1.76 22.49 -26.88
N LEU A 508 2.44 23.63 -26.93
CA LEU A 508 1.85 24.95 -27.14
C LEU A 508 0.90 25.49 -26.03
N GLY A 509 0.99 25.00 -24.78
CA GLY A 509 0.17 25.54 -23.67
C GLY A 509 -1.33 25.21 -23.76
N LEU A 510 -1.69 24.27 -24.65
CA LEU A 510 -3.06 23.81 -24.88
C LEU A 510 -3.61 23.03 -23.67
N ASP A 511 -4.94 22.97 -23.55
CA ASP A 511 -5.56 22.12 -22.54
C ASP A 511 -5.30 20.62 -22.82
N GLN A 512 -5.62 19.76 -21.85
CA GLN A 512 -5.25 18.36 -21.92
C GLN A 512 -5.95 17.60 -23.07
N ASP A 513 -7.20 17.92 -23.37
CA ASP A 513 -7.99 17.22 -24.39
C ASP A 513 -7.60 17.71 -25.80
N HIS A 514 -7.31 19.01 -25.99
CA HIS A 514 -6.73 19.55 -27.21
C HIS A 514 -5.29 19.05 -27.43
N SER A 515 -4.51 18.85 -26.36
CA SER A 515 -3.18 18.23 -26.47
C SER A 515 -3.24 16.76 -26.90
N ALA A 516 -4.25 15.99 -26.42
CA ALA A 516 -4.48 14.62 -26.82
C ALA A 516 -4.91 14.53 -28.29
N LEU A 517 -5.82 15.43 -28.72
CA LEU A 517 -6.21 15.56 -30.12
C LEU A 517 -5.01 15.94 -31.00
N LEU A 518 -4.20 16.92 -30.58
CA LEU A 518 -2.99 17.33 -31.30
C LEU A 518 -2.01 16.15 -31.46
N ARG A 519 -1.73 15.37 -30.42
CA ARG A 519 -0.86 14.18 -30.53
C ARG A 519 -1.42 13.14 -31.50
N LEU A 520 -2.72 12.88 -31.43
CA LEU A 520 -3.40 11.98 -32.36
C LEU A 520 -3.25 12.48 -33.80
N LEU A 521 -3.47 13.78 -34.03
CA LEU A 521 -3.31 14.42 -35.33
C LEU A 521 -1.88 14.34 -35.86
N LEU A 522 -0.88 14.56 -35.01
CA LEU A 522 0.54 14.45 -35.34
C LEU A 522 0.97 13.03 -35.73
N SER A 523 0.19 12.00 -35.41
CA SER A 523 0.50 10.63 -35.79
C SER A 523 0.34 10.34 -37.29
N ARG A 524 -0.35 11.21 -38.07
CA ARG A 524 -0.55 11.03 -39.52
C ARG A 524 -0.47 12.36 -40.27
N PRO A 525 0.11 12.39 -41.49
CA PRO A 525 0.25 13.61 -42.28
C PRO A 525 -1.07 14.07 -42.94
N GLU A 526 -2.03 13.16 -43.13
CA GLU A 526 -3.32 13.44 -43.78
C GLU A 526 -4.46 12.76 -43.02
N TRP A 527 -5.56 13.50 -42.85
CA TRP A 527 -6.78 13.03 -42.21
C TRP A 527 -8.01 13.36 -43.05
N THR A 528 -9.00 12.46 -43.07
CA THR A 528 -10.32 12.76 -43.64
C THR A 528 -11.19 13.48 -42.62
N ARG A 529 -12.09 14.36 -43.07
CA ARG A 529 -12.97 15.09 -42.13
C ARG A 529 -13.82 14.14 -41.28
N ALA A 530 -14.26 13.00 -41.82
CA ALA A 530 -15.02 12.00 -41.07
C ALA A 530 -14.21 11.35 -39.93
N GLU A 531 -12.95 10.97 -40.18
CA GLU A 531 -12.07 10.40 -39.14
C GLU A 531 -11.80 11.42 -38.01
N LEU A 532 -11.73 12.71 -38.34
CA LEU A 532 -11.52 13.78 -37.36
C LEU A 532 -12.74 14.09 -36.51
N VAL A 533 -13.94 14.03 -37.11
CA VAL A 533 -15.20 14.14 -36.35
C VAL A 533 -15.29 13.00 -35.33
N ASP A 534 -14.90 11.78 -35.70
CA ASP A 534 -14.89 10.64 -34.78
C ASP A 534 -13.87 10.81 -33.65
N ALA A 535 -12.66 11.29 -33.96
CA ALA A 535 -11.61 11.56 -32.95
C ALA A 535 -11.99 12.69 -31.99
N ALA A 536 -12.57 13.78 -32.50
CA ALA A 536 -13.05 14.89 -31.67
C ALA A 536 -14.26 14.47 -30.81
N ALA A 537 -15.16 13.65 -31.35
CA ALA A 537 -16.30 13.12 -30.61
C ALA A 537 -15.89 12.17 -29.49
N ASP A 538 -14.83 11.38 -29.67
CA ASP A 538 -14.29 10.50 -28.60
C ASP A 538 -13.69 11.30 -27.42
N LEU A 539 -13.35 12.58 -27.64
CA LEU A 539 -12.83 13.54 -26.64
C LEU A 539 -13.89 14.55 -26.16
N ASP A 540 -15.16 14.41 -26.57
CA ASP A 540 -16.26 15.35 -26.31
C ASP A 540 -15.99 16.80 -26.79
N LEU A 541 -15.12 16.97 -27.81
CA LEU A 541 -14.77 18.27 -28.40
C LEU A 541 -15.56 18.54 -29.70
N MET A 542 -15.84 19.83 -29.98
CA MET A 542 -16.35 20.26 -31.28
C MET A 542 -15.18 20.44 -32.26
N LEU A 543 -15.17 19.67 -33.36
CA LEU A 543 -14.05 19.61 -34.31
C LEU A 543 -13.58 20.99 -34.78
N ASP A 544 -14.48 21.82 -35.30
CA ASP A 544 -14.09 23.10 -35.91
C ASP A 544 -13.50 24.08 -34.88
N GLY A 545 -14.04 24.10 -33.65
CA GLY A 545 -13.50 24.93 -32.56
C GLY A 545 -12.16 24.44 -32.02
N ALA A 546 -11.98 23.11 -31.91
CA ALA A 546 -10.72 22.52 -31.46
C ALA A 546 -9.59 22.73 -32.47
N MET A 547 -9.89 22.63 -33.77
CA MET A 547 -8.92 22.88 -34.85
C MET A 547 -8.51 24.35 -34.92
N GLU A 548 -9.44 25.28 -34.73
CA GLU A 548 -9.16 26.71 -34.67
C GLU A 548 -8.24 27.05 -33.49
N GLN A 549 -8.55 26.53 -32.30
CA GLN A 549 -7.75 26.76 -31.09
C GLN A 549 -6.32 26.18 -31.19
N ILE A 550 -6.16 24.99 -31.78
CA ILE A 550 -4.84 24.41 -32.02
C ILE A 550 -4.06 25.20 -33.09
N ASN A 551 -4.71 25.63 -34.17
CA ASN A 551 -4.08 26.48 -35.19
C ASN A 551 -3.69 27.85 -34.64
N GLU A 552 -4.51 28.45 -33.78
CA GLU A 552 -4.21 29.72 -33.11
C GLU A 552 -2.98 29.58 -32.22
N ALA A 553 -2.92 28.53 -31.38
CA ALA A 553 -1.75 28.25 -30.56
C ALA A 553 -0.48 28.02 -31.42
N ALA A 554 -0.60 27.29 -32.54
CA ALA A 554 0.48 27.06 -33.49
C ALA A 554 0.96 28.36 -34.15
N PHE A 555 0.03 29.24 -34.50
CA PHE A 555 0.33 30.54 -35.06
C PHE A 555 1.04 31.44 -34.04
N GLU A 556 0.59 31.46 -32.78
CA GLU A 556 1.23 32.22 -31.70
C GLU A 556 2.66 31.75 -31.39
N THR A 557 2.93 30.45 -31.54
CA THR A 557 4.23 29.86 -31.18
C THR A 557 5.20 29.81 -32.37
N PHE A 558 4.71 29.58 -33.58
CA PHE A 558 5.52 29.26 -34.76
C PHE A 558 5.24 30.12 -36.01
N ASP A 559 4.34 31.13 -35.93
CA ASP A 559 3.92 32.03 -37.02
C ASP A 559 3.34 31.32 -38.27
N GLU A 560 2.96 30.04 -38.15
CA GLU A 560 2.41 29.23 -39.23
C GLU A 560 1.23 28.36 -38.72
N PRO A 561 0.16 28.17 -39.51
CA PRO A 561 -0.91 27.25 -39.16
C PRO A 561 -0.41 25.80 -39.21
N LEU A 562 -0.89 24.96 -38.29
CA LEU A 562 -0.53 23.55 -38.24
C LEU A 562 -1.33 22.71 -39.25
N PHE A 563 -2.56 23.14 -39.55
CA PHE A 563 -3.49 22.43 -40.42
C PHE A 563 -3.91 23.28 -41.62
N GLU A 564 -3.89 22.66 -42.81
CA GLU A 564 -4.34 23.27 -44.07
C GLU A 564 -5.25 22.31 -44.86
N GLY A 565 -6.35 22.83 -45.41
CA GLY A 565 -7.32 22.08 -46.23
C GLY A 565 -8.67 21.83 -45.55
N GLU A 566 -9.69 21.48 -46.34
CA GLU A 566 -11.06 21.17 -45.83
C GLU A 566 -11.38 19.66 -45.87
N ASP A 567 -10.96 18.95 -46.92
CA ASP A 567 -10.98 17.47 -47.02
C ASP A 567 -10.12 17.02 -48.24
N PRO A 568 -8.97 16.33 -48.05
CA PRO A 568 -8.36 15.93 -46.79
C PRO A 568 -7.67 17.11 -46.08
N ILE A 569 -7.59 17.03 -44.75
CA ILE A 569 -6.83 17.98 -43.92
C ILE A 569 -5.38 17.50 -43.88
N SER A 570 -4.47 18.37 -44.35
CA SER A 570 -3.03 18.14 -44.34
C SER A 570 -2.38 18.76 -43.10
N VAL A 571 -1.49 17.99 -42.47
CA VAL A 571 -0.72 18.41 -41.29
C VAL A 571 0.66 18.86 -41.74
N ASN A 572 1.08 20.07 -41.39
CA ASN A 572 2.38 20.60 -41.79
C ASN A 572 3.52 19.86 -41.06
N THR A 573 4.19 18.94 -41.76
CA THR A 573 5.29 18.14 -41.21
C THR A 573 6.59 18.90 -40.96
N GLN A 574 6.70 20.17 -41.41
CA GLN A 574 7.89 21.00 -41.13
C GLN A 574 7.85 21.60 -39.72
N LEU A 575 6.65 21.82 -39.18
CA LEU A 575 6.44 22.20 -37.78
C LEU A 575 6.68 21.02 -36.83
N LEU A 576 6.45 19.78 -37.29
CA LEU A 576 6.81 18.54 -36.59
C LEU A 576 8.29 18.52 -36.18
N GLU A 577 9.23 18.84 -37.09
CA GLU A 577 10.66 18.88 -36.78
C GLU A 577 11.04 19.98 -35.77
N LYS A 578 10.28 21.09 -35.71
CA LYS A 578 10.48 22.18 -34.74
C LYS A 578 9.83 21.92 -33.39
N ILE A 579 8.81 21.06 -33.33
CA ILE A 579 8.19 20.53 -32.11
C ILE A 579 9.00 19.32 -31.57
N GLU A 580 9.72 18.60 -32.44
CA GLU A 580 10.61 17.47 -32.12
C GLU A 580 11.97 17.89 -31.48
N ALA A 581 12.40 19.15 -31.65
CA ALA A 581 13.67 19.72 -31.18
C ALA A 581 13.51 20.48 -29.86
#